data_AF-A0A6L5G3G8-F1
#
_entry.id   AF-A0A6L5G3G8-F1
#
_cell.length_a   1.000
_cell.length_b   1.000
_cell.length_c   1.000
_cell.angle_alpha   90.00
_cell.angle_beta   90.00
_cell.angle_gamma   90.00
#
_symmetry.space_group_name_H-M   'P 1'
#
loop_
_entity.id
_entity.type
_entity.pdbx_description
1 polymer ?
#
loop_
_entity_poly.entity_id
_entity_poly.type
_entity_poly.pdbx_seq_one_letter_code
_entity_poly.pdbx_strand_id
1 'polypeptide(L)'
;MAYAEAEPLKEIGEIPHLADFTFRKTLVDVDFGGVPVPGLDADFYRRPAGDRLLSVGVYRFGGAETHRAWGWVGDAHCSWHAYRDPGTGGFDGPFGGCPLLRVLLDGDRACGFELGSGTSARRYLVDPDRVVTGAVTARPVGAGSADPAAPGPGSVAFRG
;
A
#
# COMPACT_ATOMS: atom_id res chain seq x y z
N MET A 1 -39.78 2.25 -16.16
CA MET A 1 -38.31 2.29 -16.29
C MET A 1 -37.77 2.89 -15.00
N ALA A 2 -37.16 2.08 -14.15
CA ALA A 2 -36.58 2.54 -12.89
C ALA A 2 -35.18 3.07 -13.21
N TYR A 3 -34.94 4.34 -12.91
CA TYR A 3 -33.61 4.91 -12.89
C TYR A 3 -32.86 4.19 -11.79
N ALA A 4 -31.79 3.47 -12.14
CA ALA A 4 -30.88 2.90 -11.15
C ALA A 4 -30.33 4.08 -10.35
N GLU A 5 -30.71 4.16 -9.09
CA GLU A 5 -30.20 5.17 -8.18
C GLU A 5 -28.68 5.07 -8.19
N ALA A 6 -28.01 6.19 -8.46
CA ALA A 6 -26.56 6.25 -8.45
C ALA A 6 -26.08 5.70 -7.10
N GLU A 7 -25.35 4.58 -7.11
CA GLU A 7 -24.75 4.03 -5.89
C GLU A 7 -24.04 5.19 -5.18
N PRO A 8 -24.44 5.52 -3.94
CA PRO A 8 -23.96 6.74 -3.31
C PRO A 8 -22.44 6.66 -3.23
N LEU A 9 -21.76 7.77 -3.51
CA LEU A 9 -20.31 7.97 -3.40
C LEU A 9 -19.68 7.47 -2.07
N LYS A 10 -20.52 7.12 -1.09
CA LYS A 10 -20.18 6.51 0.18
C LYS A 10 -19.75 5.04 0.04
N GLU A 11 -20.33 4.26 -0.88
CA GLU A 11 -19.99 2.84 -1.10
C GLU A 11 -18.64 2.66 -1.80
N ILE A 12 -18.23 3.61 -2.66
CA ILE A 12 -16.88 3.55 -3.27
C ILE A 12 -15.77 3.85 -2.25
N GLY A 13 -16.10 4.30 -1.04
CA GLY A 13 -15.12 4.42 0.03
C GLY A 13 -14.71 3.05 0.57
N GLU A 14 -15.50 1.99 0.39
CA GLU A 14 -15.20 0.67 0.90
C GLU A 14 -14.14 -0.06 0.06
N ILE A 15 -13.44 -1.02 0.69
CA ILE A 15 -12.43 -1.82 0.00
C ILE A 15 -13.12 -2.72 -1.04
N PRO A 16 -12.79 -2.63 -2.34
CA PRO A 16 -13.52 -3.35 -3.37
C PRO A 16 -13.40 -4.87 -3.25
N HIS A 17 -14.54 -5.57 -3.32
CA HIS A 17 -14.60 -7.01 -3.52
C HIS A 17 -14.40 -7.33 -5.00
N LEU A 18 -13.32 -8.03 -5.34
CA LEU A 18 -12.93 -8.25 -6.74
C LEU A 18 -13.91 -9.11 -7.54
N ALA A 19 -14.79 -9.87 -6.87
CA ALA A 19 -15.83 -10.66 -7.52
C ALA A 19 -16.83 -9.78 -8.30
N ASP A 20 -16.96 -8.51 -7.93
CA ASP A 20 -17.86 -7.56 -8.57
C ASP A 20 -17.22 -6.89 -9.81
N PHE A 21 -15.97 -7.23 -10.12
CA PHE A 21 -15.19 -6.61 -11.19
C PHE A 21 -14.73 -7.65 -12.22
N THR A 22 -14.56 -7.17 -13.45
CA THR A 22 -13.98 -7.97 -14.54
C THR A 22 -12.50 -7.63 -14.70
N PHE A 23 -11.66 -8.65 -14.82
CA PHE A 23 -10.24 -8.49 -15.12
C PHE A 23 -10.03 -7.75 -16.44
N ARG A 24 -9.10 -6.80 -16.48
CA ARG A 24 -8.80 -6.02 -17.68
C ARG A 24 -7.40 -6.26 -18.22
N LYS A 25 -6.37 -6.18 -17.38
CA LYS A 25 -4.96 -6.33 -17.76
C LYS A 25 -4.07 -6.48 -16.53
N THR A 26 -2.86 -6.97 -16.77
CA THR A 26 -1.75 -6.94 -15.82
C THR A 26 -0.68 -5.97 -16.33
N LEU A 27 -0.05 -5.24 -15.42
CA LEU A 27 1.22 -4.55 -15.65
C LEU A 27 2.29 -5.25 -14.81
N VAL A 28 3.41 -5.57 -15.44
CA VAL A 28 4.57 -6.14 -14.75
C VAL A 28 5.59 -5.03 -14.47
N ASP A 29 6.35 -5.17 -13.39
CA ASP A 29 7.39 -4.22 -12.97
C ASP A 29 6.91 -2.77 -13.02
N VAL A 30 5.84 -2.50 -12.26
CA VAL A 30 5.15 -1.20 -12.23
C VAL A 30 6.14 -0.07 -12.01
N ASP A 31 6.01 0.93 -12.88
CA ASP A 31 6.80 2.15 -12.88
C ASP A 31 6.25 3.20 -11.92
N PHE A 32 7.14 3.82 -11.15
CA PHE A 32 6.86 5.01 -10.36
C PHE A 32 7.83 6.12 -10.72
N GLY A 33 7.33 7.14 -11.42
CA GLY A 33 8.14 8.32 -11.78
C GLY A 33 9.25 8.02 -12.78
N GLY A 34 9.06 7.05 -13.67
CA GLY A 34 10.05 6.62 -14.66
C GLY A 34 11.04 5.58 -14.13
N VAL A 35 10.86 5.10 -12.90
CA VAL A 35 11.65 3.99 -12.33
C VAL A 35 10.78 2.74 -12.20
N PRO A 36 11.02 1.68 -13.00
CA PRO A 36 10.36 0.40 -12.83
C PRO A 36 10.83 -0.27 -11.53
N VAL A 37 9.90 -0.87 -10.78
CA VAL A 37 10.20 -1.62 -9.55
C VAL A 37 10.10 -3.12 -9.87
N PRO A 38 11.24 -3.84 -9.99
CA PRO A 38 11.23 -5.26 -10.34
C PRO A 38 10.42 -6.11 -9.35
N GLY A 39 9.52 -6.93 -9.87
CA GLY A 39 8.67 -7.84 -9.11
C GLY A 39 7.44 -7.19 -8.46
N LEU A 40 7.19 -5.90 -8.69
CA LEU A 40 5.95 -5.22 -8.31
C LEU A 40 4.99 -5.21 -9.50
N ASP A 41 4.04 -6.13 -9.52
CA ASP A 41 3.05 -6.26 -10.58
C ASP A 41 1.70 -5.66 -10.14
N ALA A 42 0.86 -5.28 -11.10
CA ALA A 42 -0.48 -4.79 -10.83
C ALA A 42 -1.53 -5.38 -11.78
N ASP A 43 -2.56 -6.00 -11.21
CA ASP A 43 -3.76 -6.38 -11.96
C ASP A 43 -4.81 -5.29 -11.87
N PHE A 44 -5.38 -4.93 -13.01
CA PHE A 44 -6.44 -3.94 -13.10
C PHE A 44 -7.76 -4.61 -13.42
N TYR A 45 -8.78 -4.30 -12.64
CA TYR A 45 -10.14 -4.76 -12.80
C TYR A 45 -11.09 -3.58 -12.93
N ARG A 46 -12.22 -3.78 -13.60
CA ARG A 46 -13.21 -2.73 -13.84
C ARG A 46 -14.63 -3.23 -13.65
N ARG A 47 -15.51 -2.35 -13.18
CA ARG A 47 -16.97 -2.56 -13.16
C ARG A 47 -17.71 -1.29 -13.54
N PRO A 48 -18.82 -1.37 -14.30
CA PRO A 48 -19.73 -0.23 -14.46
C PRO A 48 -20.30 0.20 -13.11
N ALA A 49 -20.42 1.50 -12.89
CA ALA A 49 -21.13 2.09 -11.75
C ALA A 49 -21.82 3.38 -12.22
N GLY A 50 -23.11 3.27 -12.50
CA GLY A 50 -23.88 4.34 -13.17
C GLY A 50 -23.35 4.62 -14.59
N ASP A 51 -23.05 5.87 -14.87
CA ASP A 51 -22.49 6.37 -16.12
C ASP A 51 -20.95 6.35 -16.17
N ARG A 52 -20.30 5.92 -15.08
CA ARG A 52 -18.84 5.86 -14.96
C ARG A 52 -18.35 4.42 -14.85
N LEU A 53 -17.05 4.26 -15.07
CA LEU A 53 -16.36 2.97 -14.94
C LEU A 53 -15.42 3.05 -13.74
N LEU A 54 -15.72 2.26 -12.71
CA LEU A 54 -14.85 2.12 -11.55
C LEU A 54 -13.71 1.15 -11.89
N SER A 55 -12.50 1.49 -11.49
CA SER A 55 -11.30 0.69 -11.69
C SER A 55 -10.60 0.45 -10.36
N VAL A 56 -10.14 -0.78 -10.14
CA VAL A 56 -9.28 -1.15 -9.01
C VAL A 56 -7.99 -1.76 -9.53
N GLY A 57 -6.87 -1.28 -9.01
CA GLY A 57 -5.55 -1.88 -9.17
C GLY A 57 -5.20 -2.70 -7.93
N VAL A 58 -4.78 -3.94 -8.14
CA VAL A 58 -4.30 -4.87 -7.11
C VAL A 58 -2.82 -5.08 -7.30
N TYR A 59 -2.02 -4.50 -6.41
CA TYR A 59 -0.57 -4.49 -6.52
C TYR A 59 0.04 -5.63 -5.71
N ARG A 60 0.95 -6.38 -6.33
CA ARG A 60 1.59 -7.55 -5.75
C ARG A 60 3.09 -7.45 -5.88
N PHE A 61 3.79 -7.70 -4.78
CA PHE A 61 5.24 -7.77 -4.77
C PHE A 61 5.68 -9.18 -4.41
N GLY A 62 6.48 -9.82 -5.27
CA GLY A 62 6.87 -11.22 -5.09
C GLY A 62 5.66 -12.15 -4.93
N GLY A 63 4.59 -11.90 -5.70
CA GLY A 63 3.33 -12.67 -5.64
C GLY A 63 2.41 -12.36 -4.45
N ALA A 64 2.85 -11.61 -3.44
CA ALA A 64 2.03 -11.22 -2.29
C ALA A 64 1.38 -9.85 -2.51
N GLU A 65 0.08 -9.73 -2.24
CA GLU A 65 -0.62 -8.45 -2.34
C GLU A 65 -0.09 -7.44 -1.33
N THR A 66 0.24 -6.24 -1.80
CA THR A 66 0.80 -5.16 -0.98
C THR A 66 -0.22 -4.06 -0.72
N HIS A 67 -1.00 -3.69 -1.74
CA HIS A 67 -2.03 -2.67 -1.63
C HIS A 67 -3.06 -2.75 -2.76
N ARG A 68 -4.20 -2.12 -2.54
CA ARG A 68 -5.17 -1.78 -3.59
C ARG A 68 -5.30 -0.28 -3.70
N ALA A 69 -5.50 0.20 -4.91
CA ALA A 69 -5.90 1.58 -5.17
C ALA A 69 -7.05 1.58 -6.19
N TRP A 70 -8.07 2.38 -5.95
CA TRP A 70 -9.24 2.42 -6.82
C TRP A 70 -9.76 3.84 -7.02
N GLY A 71 -10.50 4.01 -8.10
CA GLY A 71 -11.00 5.28 -8.56
C GLY A 71 -11.64 5.12 -9.94
N TRP A 72 -11.85 6.22 -10.62
CA TRP A 72 -12.58 6.22 -11.88
C TRP A 72 -11.64 6.14 -13.08
N VAL A 73 -12.04 5.39 -14.11
CA VAL A 73 -11.32 5.39 -15.38
C VAL A 73 -11.37 6.79 -15.99
N GLY A 74 -10.20 7.30 -16.37
CA GLY A 74 -10.03 8.64 -16.97
C GLY A 74 -9.54 9.69 -15.97
N ASP A 75 -9.68 9.44 -14.66
CA ASP A 75 -9.14 10.33 -13.64
C ASP A 75 -7.62 10.13 -13.51
N ALA A 76 -6.89 11.23 -13.26
CA ALA A 76 -5.43 11.20 -13.17
C ALA A 76 -4.92 10.48 -11.90
N HIS A 77 -5.76 10.41 -10.86
CA HIS A 77 -5.39 9.91 -9.54
C HIS A 77 -6.44 8.93 -9.01
N CYS A 78 -5.99 8.02 -8.15
CA CYS A 78 -6.90 7.14 -7.41
C CYS A 78 -7.70 7.97 -6.41
N SER A 79 -8.97 7.61 -6.24
CA SER A 79 -9.84 8.23 -5.24
C SER A 79 -9.54 7.69 -3.84
N TRP A 80 -9.15 6.42 -3.75
CA TRP A 80 -8.94 5.70 -2.49
C TRP A 80 -7.87 4.61 -2.61
N HIS A 81 -7.32 4.20 -1.47
CA HIS A 81 -6.41 3.07 -1.36
C HIS A 81 -6.50 2.34 -0.01
N ALA A 82 -5.93 1.14 0.05
CA ALA A 82 -5.75 0.38 1.28
C ALA A 82 -4.47 -0.48 1.20
N TYR A 83 -3.75 -0.60 2.31
CA TYR A 83 -2.53 -1.41 2.42
C TYR A 83 -2.86 -2.79 2.97
N ARG A 84 -2.31 -3.85 2.37
CA ARG A 84 -2.52 -5.23 2.82
C ARG A 84 -1.62 -5.54 3.99
N ASP A 85 -2.15 -5.75 5.19
CA ASP A 85 -1.40 -6.21 6.36
C ASP A 85 -0.82 -7.62 6.12
N PRO A 86 0.51 -7.79 6.08
CA PRO A 86 1.11 -9.09 5.86
C PRO A 86 0.99 -10.06 7.05
N GLY A 87 0.86 -9.54 8.27
CA GLY A 87 0.75 -10.34 9.49
C GLY A 87 -0.66 -10.88 9.72
N THR A 88 -1.68 -10.07 9.43
CA THR A 88 -3.09 -10.46 9.64
C THR A 88 -3.79 -10.89 8.35
N GLY A 89 -3.25 -10.51 7.18
CA GLY A 89 -3.92 -10.68 5.90
C GLY A 89 -5.11 -9.73 5.72
N GLY A 90 -5.38 -8.81 6.65
CA GLY A 90 -6.39 -7.77 6.54
C GLY A 90 -5.94 -6.58 5.69
N PHE A 91 -6.79 -5.56 5.61
CA PHE A 91 -6.45 -4.27 4.99
C PHE A 91 -6.45 -3.17 6.04
N ASP A 92 -5.46 -2.30 5.94
CA ASP A 92 -5.39 -1.01 6.62
C ASP A 92 -5.88 0.07 5.64
N GLY A 93 -6.91 0.82 6.04
CA GLY A 93 -7.69 1.69 5.16
C GLY A 93 -9.19 1.36 5.22
N PRO A 94 -10.03 1.96 4.36
CA PRO A 94 -9.70 2.79 3.20
C PRO A 94 -9.15 4.18 3.56
N PHE A 95 -8.20 4.67 2.76
CA PHE A 95 -7.63 6.02 2.85
C PHE A 95 -7.94 6.80 1.57
N GLY A 96 -8.19 8.10 1.69
CA GLY A 96 -8.43 8.96 0.53
C GLY A 96 -7.15 9.24 -0.28
N GLY A 97 -7.30 9.30 -1.60
CA GLY A 97 -6.23 9.61 -2.54
C GLY A 97 -5.35 8.43 -2.93
N CYS A 98 -4.22 8.73 -3.59
CA CYS A 98 -3.22 7.73 -3.99
C CYS A 98 -2.45 7.17 -2.77
N PRO A 99 -1.96 5.92 -2.87
CA PRO A 99 -1.01 5.40 -1.91
C PRO A 99 0.22 6.30 -1.75
N LEU A 100 0.69 6.49 -0.53
CA LEU A 100 1.99 7.07 -0.27
C LEU A 100 3.04 6.02 -0.59
N LEU A 101 3.83 6.25 -1.63
CA LEU A 101 4.88 5.34 -2.07
C LEU A 101 6.21 6.08 -2.21
N ARG A 102 7.28 5.45 -1.74
CA ARG A 102 8.66 5.91 -1.94
C ARG A 102 9.50 4.78 -2.52
N VAL A 103 10.02 4.96 -3.73
CA VAL A 103 10.97 4.00 -4.33
C VAL A 103 12.29 4.10 -3.58
N LEU A 104 12.90 2.94 -3.30
CA LEU A 104 14.24 2.82 -2.74
C LEU A 104 15.20 2.52 -3.89
N LEU A 105 16.27 3.30 -3.99
CA LEU A 105 17.23 3.22 -5.08
C LEU A 105 18.60 2.76 -4.57
N ASP A 106 19.26 1.93 -5.38
CA ASP A 106 20.70 1.71 -5.34
C ASP A 106 21.27 2.19 -6.68
N GLY A 107 21.92 3.37 -6.67
CA GLY A 107 22.24 4.10 -7.89
C GLY A 107 20.97 4.55 -8.62
N ASP A 108 20.83 4.13 -9.88
CA ASP A 108 19.66 4.39 -10.74
C ASP A 108 18.65 3.24 -10.75
N ARG A 109 18.92 2.14 -10.02
CA ARG A 109 18.10 0.94 -10.00
C ARG A 109 17.22 0.89 -8.76
N ALA A 110 15.95 0.53 -8.93
CA ALA A 110 15.08 0.22 -7.80
C ALA A 110 15.56 -1.04 -7.08
N CYS A 111 15.85 -0.90 -5.78
CA CYS A 111 16.15 -1.99 -4.86
C CYS A 111 14.99 -2.30 -3.90
N GLY A 112 13.87 -1.59 -4.04
CA GLY A 112 12.68 -1.78 -3.22
C GLY A 112 11.76 -0.57 -3.23
N PHE A 113 10.77 -0.58 -2.34
CA PHE A 113 9.88 0.56 -2.12
C PHE A 113 9.30 0.53 -0.71
N GLU A 114 8.81 1.67 -0.26
CA GLU A 114 8.05 1.81 0.97
C GLU A 114 6.63 2.26 0.65
N LEU A 115 5.68 1.75 1.44
CA LEU A 115 4.27 2.14 1.41
C LEU A 115 3.87 2.77 2.73
N GLY A 116 3.04 3.80 2.67
CA GLY A 116 2.54 4.52 3.84
C GLY A 116 3.61 5.39 4.50
N SER A 117 3.30 5.87 5.70
CA SER A 117 4.18 6.71 6.50
C SER A 117 3.99 6.46 7.99
N GLY A 118 4.96 6.87 8.82
CA GLY A 118 4.88 6.73 10.26
C GLY A 118 4.83 5.26 10.70
N THR A 119 3.97 4.94 11.67
CA THR A 119 3.85 3.58 12.24
C THR A 119 3.24 2.56 11.29
N SER A 120 2.53 2.99 10.23
CA SER A 120 1.97 2.10 9.20
C SER A 120 2.90 1.88 8.00
N ALA A 121 4.11 2.45 8.05
CA ALA A 121 5.08 2.32 6.96
C ALA A 121 5.52 0.86 6.78
N ARG A 122 5.47 0.38 5.54
CA ARG A 122 5.86 -0.98 5.15
C ARG A 122 6.98 -0.89 4.13
N ARG A 123 8.02 -1.70 4.29
CA ARG A 123 9.18 -1.70 3.40
C ARG A 123 9.27 -3.02 2.67
N TYR A 124 9.46 -2.96 1.36
CA TYR A 124 9.61 -4.10 0.45
C TYR A 124 10.97 -3.97 -0.23
N LEU A 125 11.77 -5.03 -0.21
CA LEU A 125 13.11 -5.03 -0.79
C LEU A 125 13.18 -6.06 -1.91
N VAL A 126 13.80 -5.67 -3.02
CA VAL A 126 14.18 -6.57 -4.10
C VAL A 126 15.42 -7.30 -3.63
N ASP A 127 15.29 -8.60 -3.35
CA ASP A 127 16.44 -9.45 -3.08
C ASP A 127 17.08 -9.84 -4.44
N PRO A 128 18.37 -9.56 -4.66
CA PRO A 128 19.05 -9.83 -5.92
C PRO A 128 19.15 -11.33 -6.26
N ASP A 129 19.04 -12.22 -5.26
CA ASP A 129 19.18 -13.68 -5.40
C ASP A 129 17.86 -14.44 -5.21
N ARG A 130 16.77 -13.76 -4.84
CA ARG A 130 15.45 -14.36 -4.62
C ARG A 130 14.33 -13.35 -4.86
N VAL A 131 13.37 -13.70 -5.71
CA VAL A 131 12.02 -13.13 -5.57
C VAL A 131 11.46 -13.71 -4.27
N VAL A 132 11.62 -13.02 -3.15
CA VAL A 132 11.09 -13.46 -1.85
C VAL A 132 9.58 -13.29 -1.86
N THR A 133 8.86 -14.40 -2.04
CA THR A 133 7.48 -14.57 -1.57
C THR A 133 7.52 -14.52 -0.04
N GLY A 134 7.24 -13.37 0.55
CA GLY A 134 7.12 -13.26 2.01
C GLY A 134 7.45 -11.89 2.57
N ALA A 135 6.53 -11.39 3.40
CA ALA A 135 6.62 -10.17 4.17
C ALA A 135 8.01 -9.85 4.73
N VAL A 136 8.59 -8.71 4.32
CA VAL A 136 9.62 -8.05 5.12
C VAL A 136 8.90 -7.47 6.33
N THR A 137 9.24 -7.96 7.52
CA THR A 137 8.72 -7.42 8.78
C THR A 137 9.10 -5.96 8.89
N ALA A 138 8.10 -5.11 9.12
CA ALA A 138 8.35 -3.75 9.59
C ALA A 138 9.09 -3.86 10.94
N ARG A 139 10.42 -3.71 10.92
CA ARG A 139 11.15 -3.39 12.14
C ARG A 139 10.94 -1.90 12.40
N PRO A 140 10.32 -1.50 13.52
CA PRO A 140 10.37 -0.11 13.92
C PRO A 140 11.84 0.29 14.08
N VAL A 141 12.25 1.36 13.40
CA VAL A 141 13.52 2.01 13.71
C VAL A 141 13.34 2.66 15.08
N GLY A 142 13.89 2.02 16.12
CA GLY A 142 14.08 2.63 17.43
C GLY A 142 13.48 1.86 18.60
N ALA A 143 14.26 0.93 19.16
CA ALA A 143 14.43 0.83 20.61
C ALA A 143 15.88 0.41 20.83
N GLY A 144 16.70 1.37 21.25
CA GLY A 144 18.06 1.11 21.68
C GLY A 144 18.08 0.02 22.74
N SER A 145 19.16 -0.76 22.75
CA SER A 145 19.50 -1.69 23.83
C SER A 145 19.39 -1.00 25.19
N ALA A 146 18.32 -1.32 25.93
CA ALA A 146 18.22 -1.06 27.36
C ALA A 146 18.68 -2.32 28.08
N ASP A 147 19.91 -2.27 28.58
CA ASP A 147 20.50 -3.21 29.50
C ASP A 147 19.73 -3.17 30.85
N PRO A 148 19.24 -4.29 31.40
CA PRO A 148 18.49 -4.27 32.65
C PRO A 148 19.43 -4.33 33.85
N ALA A 149 19.84 -3.17 34.35
CA ALA A 149 20.34 -3.01 35.70
C ALA A 149 19.80 -1.72 36.32
N ALA A 150 18.65 -1.83 36.98
CA ALA A 150 18.18 -0.82 37.93
C ALA A 150 19.11 -0.80 39.16
N PRO A 151 19.22 0.34 39.88
CA PRO A 151 18.15 0.75 40.80
C PRO A 151 17.87 2.28 40.77
N GLY A 152 16.61 2.66 41.04
CA GLY A 152 16.26 4.05 41.40
C GLY A 152 16.56 4.35 42.88
N PRO A 153 16.01 5.42 43.49
CA PRO A 153 15.47 6.66 42.95
C PRO A 153 16.28 7.89 43.43
N GLY A 154 16.18 9.04 42.75
CA GLY A 154 16.86 10.27 43.16
C GLY A 154 16.23 11.53 42.58
N SER A 155 15.41 12.19 43.39
CA SER A 155 14.94 13.57 43.19
C SER A 155 16.12 14.53 43.22
N VAL A 156 16.16 15.56 42.35
CA VAL A 156 16.53 16.95 42.67
C VAL A 156 16.07 17.86 41.51
N ALA A 157 15.32 18.90 41.86
CA ALA A 157 15.04 20.06 41.02
C ALA A 157 16.20 21.06 41.10
N PHE A 158 16.49 21.81 40.03
CA PHE A 158 17.06 23.15 40.16
C PHE A 158 16.66 24.05 38.98
N ARG A 159 16.04 25.18 39.33
CA ARG A 159 15.97 26.39 38.51
C ARG A 159 17.31 27.14 38.62
N GLY A 160 17.72 27.78 37.53
CA GLY A 160 18.67 28.87 37.47
C GLY A 160 18.26 29.77 36.33
#